data_AF-A0A368RR18-F1
#
_entry.id   AF-A0A368RR18-F1
#
_cell.length_a   1.000
_cell.length_b   1.000
_cell.length_c   1.000
_cell.angle_alpha   90.00
_cell.angle_beta   90.00
_cell.angle_gamma   90.00
#
_symmetry.space_group_name_H-M   'P 1'
#
loop_
_entity.id
_entity.type
_entity.pdbx_description
1 polymer ?
#
loop_
_entity_poly.entity_id
_entity_poly.type
_entity_poly.pdbx_seq_one_letter_code
_entity_poly.pdbx_strand_id
1 'polypeptide(L)'
;MEEEVAARRAELELLQPEKASKVKKKRGRVELRRIEDRTSRQVRFSKRRSGLFKKARELAVLCDARVALVVFSPAGRLYKFASADSSIEEIFGRHWDLPTTVNDLNIEAQDSRINNNIQVKHK
;
A
#
# COMPACT_ATOMS: atom_id res chain seq x y z
N MET A 1 19.63 16.73 -57.45
CA MET A 1 18.84 17.63 -56.59
C MET A 1 17.64 16.90 -55.98
N GLU A 2 16.78 16.26 -56.78
CA GLU A 2 15.65 15.44 -56.30
C GLU A 2 16.05 14.34 -55.30
N GLU A 3 17.15 13.63 -55.56
CA GLU A 3 17.64 12.52 -54.72
C GLU A 3 18.13 12.99 -53.33
N GLU A 4 18.71 14.17 -53.25
CA GLU A 4 19.19 14.78 -51.99
C GLU A 4 18.02 15.30 -51.14
N VAL A 5 16.96 15.80 -51.79
CA VAL A 5 15.73 16.24 -51.10
C VAL A 5 14.93 15.04 -50.57
N ALA A 6 14.94 13.92 -51.29
CA ALA A 6 14.37 12.66 -50.83
C ALA A 6 15.13 12.08 -49.62
N ALA A 7 16.46 12.11 -49.67
CA ALA A 7 17.31 11.69 -48.55
C ALA A 7 17.09 12.52 -47.29
N ARG A 8 16.99 13.86 -47.42
CA ARG A 8 16.71 14.75 -46.26
C ARG A 8 15.31 14.56 -45.68
N ARG A 9 14.30 14.19 -46.50
CA ARG A 9 12.95 13.86 -46.01
C ARG A 9 12.93 12.54 -45.24
N ALA A 10 13.67 11.52 -45.71
CA ALA A 10 13.80 10.24 -45.03
C ALA A 10 14.55 10.38 -43.69
N GLU A 11 15.58 11.23 -43.64
CA GLU A 11 16.34 11.51 -42.42
C GLU A 11 15.51 12.26 -41.36
N LEU A 12 14.55 13.10 -41.79
CA LEU A 12 13.63 13.82 -40.91
C LEU A 12 12.51 12.94 -40.35
N GLU A 13 12.18 11.83 -41.02
CA GLU A 13 11.17 10.86 -40.59
C GLU A 13 11.72 9.92 -39.49
N LEU A 14 13.02 9.63 -39.50
CA LEU A 14 13.74 8.87 -38.47
C LEU A 14 13.88 9.61 -37.12
N LEU A 15 13.63 10.92 -37.09
CA LEU A 15 13.69 11.75 -35.88
C LEU A 15 12.32 11.96 -35.21
N GLN A 16 11.26 11.29 -35.67
CA GLN A 16 10.00 11.29 -34.94
C GLN A 16 10.04 10.23 -33.83
N PRO A 17 10.13 10.61 -32.54
CA PRO A 17 9.93 9.66 -31.47
C PRO A 17 8.46 9.22 -31.50
N GLU A 18 8.23 8.06 -32.10
CA GLU A 18 7.02 7.25 -31.97
C GLU A 18 6.47 7.43 -30.55
N LYS A 19 5.28 8.05 -30.44
CA LYS A 19 4.63 8.36 -29.16
C LYS A 19 4.29 7.04 -28.48
N ALA A 20 5.24 6.54 -27.67
CA ALA A 20 5.05 5.34 -26.87
C ALA A 20 3.85 5.55 -25.94
N SER A 21 2.71 4.99 -26.33
CA SER A 21 1.52 4.99 -25.48
C SER A 21 1.91 4.32 -24.16
N LYS A 22 1.81 5.07 -23.05
CA LYS A 22 2.20 4.58 -21.72
C LYS A 22 1.16 3.56 -21.27
N VAL A 23 1.31 2.31 -21.71
CA VAL A 23 0.49 1.19 -21.23
C VAL A 23 0.66 1.10 -19.71
N LYS A 24 -0.43 1.28 -18.97
CA LYS A 24 -0.44 1.16 -17.50
C LYS A 24 -0.12 -0.29 -17.13
N LYS A 25 1.14 -0.53 -16.77
CA LYS A 25 1.61 -1.84 -16.29
C LYS A 25 0.79 -2.24 -15.05
N LYS A 26 0.20 -3.44 -15.08
CA LYS A 26 -0.50 -4.01 -13.92
C LYS A 26 0.46 -4.10 -12.73
N ARG A 27 -0.05 -3.93 -11.51
CA ARG A 27 0.78 -4.07 -10.29
C ARG A 27 1.32 -5.50 -10.23
N GLY A 28 2.64 -5.64 -10.26
CA GLY A 28 3.31 -6.92 -10.03
C GLY A 28 3.39 -7.29 -8.55
N ARG A 29 3.72 -8.56 -8.27
CA ARG A 29 4.08 -9.03 -6.93
C ARG A 29 5.27 -8.20 -6.40
N VAL A 30 5.28 -7.94 -5.10
CA VAL A 30 6.39 -7.27 -4.41
C VAL A 30 6.83 -8.16 -3.26
N GLU A 31 8.14 -8.32 -3.06
CA GLU A 31 8.72 -9.01 -1.91
C GLU A 31 8.38 -8.28 -0.60
N LEU A 32 8.15 -9.03 0.47
CA LEU A 32 7.86 -8.46 1.79
C LEU A 32 9.16 -8.12 2.52
N ARG A 33 9.82 -7.06 2.05
CA ARG A 33 11.00 -6.46 2.68
C ARG A 33 10.95 -4.94 2.59
N ARG A 34 11.88 -4.27 3.28
CA ARG A 34 12.05 -2.83 3.16
C ARG A 34 12.33 -2.47 1.70
N ILE A 35 11.63 -1.44 1.20
CA ILE A 35 11.86 -0.89 -0.13
C ILE A 35 13.03 0.08 0.00
N GLU A 36 14.16 -0.21 -0.63
CA GLU A 36 15.35 0.63 -0.46
C GLU A 36 15.27 1.97 -1.20
N ASP A 37 14.80 1.95 -2.45
CA ASP A 37 14.61 3.16 -3.24
C ASP A 37 13.63 4.13 -2.54
N ARG A 38 14.13 5.33 -2.20
CA ARG A 38 13.42 6.33 -1.39
C ARG A 38 12.14 6.80 -2.08
N THR A 39 12.18 7.05 -3.38
CA THR A 39 11.05 7.56 -4.15
C THR A 39 9.95 6.50 -4.24
N SER A 40 10.29 5.27 -4.60
CA SER A 40 9.36 4.14 -4.61
C SER A 40 8.78 3.86 -3.23
N ARG A 41 9.61 3.95 -2.17
CA ARG A 41 9.16 3.78 -0.79
C ARG A 41 8.15 4.85 -0.39
N GLN A 42 8.38 6.12 -0.74
CA GLN A 42 7.46 7.21 -0.43
C GLN A 42 6.11 7.06 -1.14
N VAL A 43 6.14 6.71 -2.43
CA VAL A 43 4.92 6.49 -3.23
C VAL A 43 4.14 5.29 -2.72
N ARG A 44 4.83 4.17 -2.41
CA ARG A 44 4.19 2.97 -1.86
C ARG A 44 3.70 3.19 -0.44
N PHE A 45 4.43 3.91 0.42
CA PHE A 45 3.97 4.31 1.75
C PHE A 45 2.64 5.05 1.64
N SER A 46 2.57 6.06 0.77
CA SER A 46 1.34 6.85 0.58
C SER A 46 0.17 5.96 0.14
N LYS A 47 0.38 5.11 -0.87
CA LYS A 47 -0.67 4.21 -1.39
C LYS A 47 -1.09 3.13 -0.37
N ARG A 48 -0.13 2.49 0.31
CA ARG A 48 -0.39 1.44 1.31
C ARG A 48 -1.05 2.02 2.55
N ARG A 49 -0.60 3.19 3.03
CA ARG A 49 -1.24 3.91 4.14
C ARG A 49 -2.70 4.24 3.82
N SER A 50 -2.98 4.82 2.65
CA SER A 50 -4.36 5.09 2.24
C SER A 50 -5.21 3.81 2.14
N GLY A 51 -4.66 2.73 1.57
CA GLY A 51 -5.35 1.45 1.50
C GLY A 51 -5.63 0.84 2.87
N LEU A 52 -4.67 0.91 3.79
CA LEU A 52 -4.82 0.42 5.17
C LEU A 52 -5.88 1.22 5.93
N PHE A 53 -5.88 2.54 5.82
CA PHE A 53 -6.89 3.40 6.43
C PHE A 53 -8.30 3.09 5.90
N LYS A 54 -8.41 2.83 4.59
CA LYS A 54 -9.68 2.41 4.00
C LYS A 54 -10.15 1.08 4.61
N LYS A 55 -9.25 0.10 4.74
CA LYS A 55 -9.57 -1.20 5.34
C LYS A 55 -9.95 -1.10 6.81
N ALA A 56 -9.24 -0.29 7.60
CA ALA A 56 -9.58 -0.03 8.99
C ALA A 56 -10.98 0.57 9.13
N ARG A 57 -11.34 1.52 8.26
CA ARG A 57 -12.68 2.10 8.22
C ARG A 57 -13.75 1.09 7.79
N GLU A 58 -13.49 0.31 6.73
CA GLU A 58 -14.40 -0.75 6.29
C GLU A 58 -14.68 -1.73 7.43
N LEU A 59 -13.64 -2.18 8.15
CA LEU A 59 -13.79 -3.07 9.30
C LEU A 59 -14.61 -2.45 10.42
N ALA A 60 -14.31 -1.20 10.80
CA ALA A 60 -15.02 -0.50 11.87
C ALA A 60 -16.53 -0.40 11.57
N VAL A 61 -16.89 -0.07 10.32
CA VAL A 61 -18.30 0.10 9.93
C VAL A 61 -19.00 -1.25 9.74
N LEU A 62 -18.38 -2.21 9.05
CA LEU A 62 -19.04 -3.46 8.68
C LEU A 62 -19.27 -4.39 9.87
N CYS A 63 -18.42 -4.31 10.88
CA CYS A 63 -18.42 -5.22 12.01
C CYS A 63 -18.67 -4.52 13.35
N ASP A 64 -19.04 -3.23 13.34
CA ASP A 64 -19.20 -2.40 14.54
C ASP A 64 -17.99 -2.48 15.49
N ALA A 65 -16.80 -2.53 14.88
CA ALA A 65 -15.56 -2.78 15.61
C ALA A 65 -14.91 -1.45 16.02
N ARG A 66 -14.48 -1.35 17.28
CA ARG A 66 -13.61 -0.25 17.75
C ARG A 66 -12.21 -0.46 17.18
N VAL A 67 -11.80 0.45 16.28
CA VAL A 67 -10.51 0.34 15.57
C VAL A 67 -9.74 1.65 15.72
N ALA A 68 -8.49 1.55 16.21
CA ALA A 68 -7.52 2.65 16.19
C ALA A 68 -6.32 2.28 15.34
N LEU A 69 -5.81 3.24 14.56
CA LEU A 69 -4.61 3.06 13.73
C LEU A 69 -3.72 4.30 13.85
N VAL A 70 -2.43 4.06 14.14
CA VAL A 70 -1.39 5.08 14.23
C VAL A 70 -0.25 4.69 13.30
N VAL A 71 0.18 5.62 12.43
CA VAL A 71 1.27 5.40 11.48
C VAL A 71 2.21 6.60 11.47
N PHE A 72 3.48 6.37 11.76
CA PHE A 72 4.55 7.35 11.59
C PHE A 72 5.25 7.13 10.25
N SER A 73 5.40 8.20 9.47
CA SER A 73 6.28 8.15 8.30
C SER A 73 7.75 8.25 8.71
N PRO A 74 8.70 7.82 7.85
CA PRO A 74 10.12 8.05 8.10
C PRO A 74 10.52 9.53 8.24
N ALA A 75 9.67 10.46 7.80
CA ALA A 75 9.85 11.90 7.97
C ALA A 75 9.23 12.44 9.28
N GLY A 76 8.86 11.55 10.22
CA GLY A 76 8.27 11.93 11.52
C GLY A 76 6.80 12.34 11.47
N ARG A 77 6.17 12.39 10.29
CA ARG A 77 4.74 12.77 10.18
C ARG A 77 3.83 11.68 10.74
N LEU A 78 2.94 12.08 11.65
CA LEU A 78 1.89 11.26 12.24
C LEU A 78 0.65 11.22 11.32
N TYR A 79 0.13 10.02 11.10
CA TYR A 79 -1.16 9.77 10.48
C TYR A 79 -1.97 8.88 11.41
N LYS A 80 -3.22 9.24 11.68
CA LYS A 80 -4.03 8.57 12.69
C LYS A 80 -5.48 8.41 12.27
N PHE A 81 -6.13 7.34 12.69
CA PHE A 81 -7.55 7.04 12.49
C PHE A 81 -8.12 6.42 13.76
N ALA A 82 -9.37 6.76 14.08
CA ALA A 82 -10.21 6.10 15.08
C ALA A 82 -11.63 5.97 14.51
N SER A 83 -12.37 4.96 14.97
CA SER A 83 -13.81 4.81 14.72
C SER A 83 -14.59 6.01 15.27
N ALA A 84 -15.76 6.31 14.68
CA ALA A 84 -16.48 7.58 14.87
C ALA A 84 -16.83 7.91 16.33
N ASP A 85 -17.06 6.88 17.14
CA ASP A 85 -17.52 7.01 18.53
C ASP A 85 -16.40 6.81 19.55
N SER A 86 -15.13 6.92 19.14
CA SER A 86 -14.03 6.84 20.09
C SER A 86 -12.83 7.69 19.69
N SER A 87 -12.17 8.28 20.69
CA SER A 87 -10.83 8.85 20.49
C SER A 87 -9.77 7.73 20.48
N ILE A 88 -8.58 8.04 19.97
CA ILE A 88 -7.44 7.11 20.03
C ILE A 88 -7.10 6.84 21.49
N GLU A 89 -7.11 7.89 22.29
CA GLU A 89 -6.85 7.88 23.73
C GLU A 89 -7.87 7.02 24.47
N GLU A 90 -9.12 6.94 24.00
CA GLU A 90 -10.17 6.10 24.59
C GLU A 90 -10.09 4.63 24.15
N ILE A 91 -9.62 4.36 22.91
CA ILE A 91 -9.38 2.99 22.46
C ILE A 91 -8.13 2.44 23.15
N PHE A 92 -7.04 3.20 23.17
CA PHE A 92 -5.80 2.80 23.83
C PHE A 92 -5.90 2.86 25.35
N GLY A 93 -6.50 3.89 25.94
CA GLY A 93 -6.62 4.07 27.39
C GLY A 93 -7.44 2.97 28.07
N ARG A 94 -8.56 2.56 27.47
CA ARG A 94 -9.33 1.38 27.95
C ARG A 94 -8.52 0.09 27.90
N HIS A 95 -7.47 0.01 27.07
CA HIS A 95 -6.61 -1.17 26.94
C HIS A 95 -5.24 -1.02 27.64
N TRP A 96 -4.80 0.20 27.95
CA TRP A 96 -3.49 0.48 28.54
C TRP A 96 -3.54 0.51 30.07
N ASP A 97 -4.73 0.68 30.66
CA ASP A 97 -4.99 0.46 32.09
C ASP A 97 -5.22 -1.03 32.44
N LEU A 98 -5.01 -1.96 31.49
CA LEU A 98 -4.99 -3.40 31.79
C LEU A 98 -3.63 -3.80 32.39
N PRO A 99 -3.58 -4.35 33.62
CA PRO A 99 -2.40 -5.04 34.09
C PRO A 99 -2.20 -6.29 33.21
N THR A 100 -1.23 -6.24 32.30
CA THR A 100 -0.55 -7.41 31.70
C THR A 100 -1.46 -8.61 31.41
N THR A 101 -2.39 -8.51 30.45
CA THR A 101 -3.15 -9.70 29.98
C THR A 101 -3.12 -9.79 28.46
N VAL A 102 -1.90 -9.84 27.92
CA VAL A 102 -1.64 -10.33 26.55
C VAL A 102 -1.47 -11.86 26.51
N ASN A 103 -1.61 -12.56 27.64
CA ASN A 103 -1.41 -14.01 27.73
C ASN A 103 -2.72 -14.85 27.80
N ASP A 104 -3.91 -14.25 28.02
CA ASP A 104 -5.14 -15.03 28.24
C ASP A 104 -6.16 -15.00 27.09
N LEU A 105 -5.82 -14.49 25.90
CA LEU A 105 -6.59 -14.75 24.67
C LEU A 105 -5.85 -15.71 23.74
N ASN A 106 -5.18 -16.69 24.35
CA ASN A 106 -4.63 -17.82 23.65
C ASN A 106 -5.79 -18.61 23.02
N ILE A 107 -5.82 -18.64 21.68
CA ILE A 107 -6.01 -19.88 20.93
C ILE A 107 -7.34 -20.61 21.22
N GLU A 108 -8.47 -20.01 20.84
CA GLU A 108 -9.68 -20.76 20.45
C GLU A 108 -10.32 -20.19 19.18
N ALA A 109 -9.49 -19.72 18.25
CA ALA A 109 -9.84 -19.74 16.84
C ALA A 109 -8.76 -20.56 16.13
N GLN A 110 -8.93 -21.89 16.17
CA GLN A 110 -8.30 -22.79 15.21
C GLN A 110 -8.84 -22.44 13.81
N ASP A 111 -8.38 -21.34 13.23
CA ASP A 111 -8.35 -21.21 11.78
C ASP A 111 -6.94 -21.62 11.36
N SER A 112 -6.75 -22.94 11.30
CA SER A 112 -5.63 -23.66 10.70
C SER A 112 -5.45 -23.37 9.20
N ARG A 113 -5.91 -22.21 8.71
CA ARG A 113 -5.93 -21.80 7.30
C ARG A 113 -5.08 -20.57 6.98
N ILE A 114 -4.51 -19.85 7.96
CA ILE A 114 -3.47 -18.85 7.67
C ILE A 114 -2.11 -19.55 7.59
N ASN A 115 -2.00 -20.55 6.72
CA ASN A 115 -0.71 -20.95 6.19
C ASN A 115 -0.22 -19.80 5.30
N ASN A 116 0.90 -19.21 5.69
CA ASN A 116 1.71 -18.35 4.84
C ASN A 116 2.19 -19.15 3.62
N ASN A 117 1.31 -19.32 2.63
CA ASN A 117 1.66 -19.87 1.33
C ASN A 117 0.92 -19.07 0.25
N ILE A 118 1.41 -17.85 0.01
CA ILE A 118 1.07 -17.11 -1.20
C ILE A 118 1.80 -17.82 -2.35
N GLN A 119 1.18 -18.87 -2.87
CA GLN A 119 1.53 -19.46 -4.15
C GLN A 119 1.19 -18.46 -5.24
N VAL A 120 2.23 -17.90 -5.86
CA VAL A 120 2.08 -17.14 -7.08
C VAL A 120 1.93 -18.14 -8.21
N LYS A 121 0.69 -18.31 -8.66
CA LYS A 121 0.39 -19.01 -9.89
C LYS A 121 0.95 -18.21 -11.05
N HIS A 122 1.98 -18.75 -11.70
CA HIS A 122 2.41 -18.33 -13.02
C HIS A 122 1.34 -18.75 -14.03
N LYS A 123 0.91 -17.81 -14.87
CA LYS A 123 0.36 -18.08 -16.19
C LYS A 123 0.85 -16.99 -17.14
#